data_AF-A0A7X9E3P8-F1
#
_entry.id   AF-A0A7X9E3P8-F1
#
_cell.length_a   1.000
_cell.length_b   1.000
_cell.length_c   1.000
_cell.angle_alpha   90.00
_cell.angle_beta   90.00
_cell.angle_gamma   90.00
#
_symmetry.space_group_name_H-M   'P 1'
#
loop_
_entity.id
_entity.type
_entity.pdbx_description
1 polymer ?
#
loop_
_entity_poly.entity_id
_entity_poly.type
_entity_poly.pdbx_seq_one_letter_code
_entity_poly.pdbx_strand_id
1 'polypeptide(L)'
;FSAVCEELFFRLFLISVILKVSVFSNEVFLKITAVVTQALAFMIVHQNYYGDPGMLFGVFLGGCIFGIAYVWKRDISITIFAHFLLNLIATANWLVRLSSETKNIIIIALTIILPLILIVAKKAFERFKQNRVNQAYVK
;
A
#
# COMPACT_ATOMS: atom_id res chain seq x y z
N PHE A 1 0.07 -0.03 5.27
CA PHE A 1 -1.38 0.05 5.01
C PHE A 1 -1.67 0.40 3.55
N SER A 2 -1.12 1.50 2.99
CA SER A 2 -1.33 1.91 1.58
C SER A 2 -1.17 0.77 0.57
N ALA A 3 -0.04 0.04 0.61
CA ALA A 3 0.21 -1.09 -0.28
C ALA A 3 -0.91 -2.14 -0.27
N VAL A 4 -1.48 -2.47 0.88
CA VAL A 4 -2.59 -3.44 0.96
C VAL A 4 -3.82 -2.92 0.24
N CYS A 5 -4.23 -1.69 0.50
CA CYS A 5 -5.42 -1.09 -0.11
C CYS A 5 -5.26 -0.95 -1.63
N GLU A 6 -4.11 -0.47 -2.07
CA GLU A 6 -3.81 -0.29 -3.49
C GLU A 6 -3.75 -1.63 -4.23
N GLU A 7 -3.09 -2.66 -3.68
CA GLU A 7 -3.07 -3.98 -4.30
C GLU A 7 -4.46 -4.61 -4.35
N LEU A 8 -5.25 -4.55 -3.28
CA LEU A 8 -6.62 -5.06 -3.28
C LEU A 8 -7.50 -4.36 -4.32
N PHE A 9 -7.39 -3.04 -4.45
CA PHE A 9 -8.19 -2.30 -5.43
C PHE A 9 -7.74 -2.59 -6.88
N PHE A 10 -6.45 -2.43 -7.19
CA PHE A 10 -5.98 -2.51 -8.56
C PHE A 10 -5.86 -3.95 -9.06
N ARG A 11 -5.47 -4.91 -8.22
CA ARG A 11 -5.22 -6.29 -8.65
C ARG A 11 -6.42 -7.17 -8.37
N LEU A 12 -6.88 -7.22 -7.11
CA LEU A 12 -7.98 -8.11 -6.78
C LEU A 12 -9.31 -7.63 -7.39
N PHE A 13 -9.61 -6.33 -7.33
CA PHE A 13 -10.86 -5.79 -7.88
C PHE A 13 -10.76 -5.47 -9.39
N LEU A 14 -9.93 -4.51 -9.80
CA LEU A 14 -9.95 -3.97 -11.16
C LEU A 14 -9.56 -5.01 -12.22
N ILE A 15 -8.45 -5.74 -12.04
CA ILE A 15 -8.07 -6.82 -12.98
C ILE A 15 -9.17 -7.89 -13.04
N SER A 16 -9.75 -8.31 -11.91
CA SER A 16 -10.80 -9.33 -11.90
C SER A 16 -12.08 -8.88 -12.61
N VAL A 17 -12.44 -7.59 -12.52
CA VAL A 17 -13.58 -7.04 -13.28
C VAL A 17 -13.30 -7.10 -14.78
N ILE A 18 -12.12 -6.64 -15.23
CA ILE A 18 -11.77 -6.62 -16.65
C ILE A 18 -11.74 -8.05 -17.21
N LEU A 19 -11.14 -8.99 -16.49
CA LEU A 19 -11.05 -10.39 -16.91
C LEU A 19 -12.41 -11.12 -16.97
N LYS A 20 -13.48 -10.54 -16.40
CA LYS A 20 -14.86 -11.06 -16.51
C LYS A 20 -15.64 -10.47 -17.68
N VAL A 21 -15.07 -9.49 -18.41
CA VAL A 21 -15.74 -8.87 -19.56
C VAL A 21 -15.75 -9.85 -20.74
N SER A 22 -16.94 -10.33 -21.10
CA SER A 22 -17.17 -11.35 -22.13
C SER A 22 -17.03 -10.85 -23.57
N VAL A 23 -16.65 -9.58 -23.78
CA VAL A 23 -16.53 -8.96 -25.12
C VAL A 23 -15.29 -9.48 -25.86
N PHE A 24 -14.29 -10.00 -25.14
CA PHE A 24 -13.04 -10.46 -25.73
C PHE A 24 -13.05 -11.97 -25.93
N SER A 25 -12.95 -12.41 -27.19
CA SER A 25 -12.85 -13.84 -27.54
C SER A 25 -11.45 -14.41 -27.33
N ASN A 26 -10.41 -13.57 -27.33
CA ASN A 26 -9.01 -13.98 -27.16
C ASN A 26 -8.55 -13.75 -25.71
N GLU A 27 -8.30 -14.83 -24.97
CA GLU A 27 -7.89 -14.80 -23.57
C GLU A 27 -6.55 -14.08 -23.34
N VAL A 28 -5.59 -14.24 -24.24
CA VAL A 28 -4.28 -13.58 -24.13
C VAL A 28 -4.44 -12.07 -24.28
N PHE A 29 -5.20 -11.65 -25.27
CA PHE A 29 -5.50 -10.23 -25.48
C PHE A 29 -6.22 -9.64 -24.26
N LEU A 30 -7.22 -10.34 -23.72
CA LEU A 30 -7.93 -9.94 -22.51
C LEU A 30 -7.00 -9.74 -21.31
N LYS A 31 -6.05 -10.66 -21.08
CA LYS A 31 -5.06 -10.54 -20.00
C LYS A 31 -4.15 -9.33 -20.19
N ILE A 32 -3.66 -9.10 -21.41
CA ILE A 32 -2.81 -7.95 -21.72
C ILE A 32 -3.60 -6.65 -21.48
N THR A 33 -4.83 -6.56 -21.98
CA THR A 33 -5.70 -5.40 -21.76
C THR A 33 -5.94 -5.17 -20.27
N ALA A 34 -6.24 -6.21 -19.49
CA ALA A 34 -6.46 -6.10 -18.06
C ALA A 34 -5.24 -5.50 -17.33
N VAL A 35 -4.03 -5.98 -17.64
CA VAL A 35 -2.78 -5.46 -17.06
C VAL A 35 -2.53 -4.01 -17.48
N VAL A 36 -2.61 -3.71 -18.78
CA VAL A 36 -2.30 -2.36 -19.28
C VAL A 36 -3.30 -1.33 -18.76
N THR A 37 -4.60 -1.63 -18.79
CA THR A 37 -5.64 -0.73 -18.29
C THR A 37 -5.50 -0.49 -16.78
N GLN A 38 -5.22 -1.54 -15.99
CA GLN A 38 -4.94 -1.38 -14.56
C GLN A 38 -3.69 -0.52 -14.32
N ALA A 39 -2.60 -0.74 -15.08
CA ALA A 39 -1.36 -0.01 -14.90
C ALA A 39 -1.52 1.47 -15.25
N LEU A 40 -2.28 1.79 -16.30
CA LEU A 40 -2.65 3.16 -16.65
C LEU A 40 -3.48 3.82 -15.55
N ALA A 41 -4.51 3.14 -15.05
CA ALA A 41 -5.32 3.66 -13.94
C ALA A 41 -4.46 3.92 -12.68
N PHE A 42 -3.52 3.01 -12.39
CA PHE A 42 -2.58 3.16 -11.28
C PHE A 42 -1.64 4.36 -11.46
N MET A 43 -1.11 4.57 -12.66
CA MET A 43 -0.29 5.75 -12.98
C MET A 43 -1.08 7.06 -12.87
N ILE A 44 -2.32 7.10 -13.37
CA ILE A 44 -3.16 8.30 -13.35
C ILE A 44 -3.43 8.77 -11.92
N VAL A 45 -3.76 7.86 -10.99
CA VAL A 45 -3.97 8.27 -9.59
C VAL A 45 -2.69 8.77 -8.92
N HIS A 46 -1.52 8.41 -9.46
CA HIS A 46 -0.21 8.85 -8.99
C HIS A 46 0.28 10.15 -9.64
N GLN A 47 -0.39 10.65 -10.67
CA GLN A 47 -0.05 11.90 -11.35
C GLN A 47 -0.06 13.12 -10.41
N ASN A 48 -0.96 13.12 -9.42
CA ASN A 48 -1.03 14.21 -8.44
C ASN A 48 0.11 14.17 -7.40
N TYR A 49 0.84 13.07 -7.31
CA TYR A 49 1.93 12.88 -6.34
C TYR A 49 3.31 13.01 -6.98
N TYR A 50 3.44 12.67 -8.25
CA TYR A 50 4.68 12.75 -9.00
C TYR A 50 4.59 13.80 -10.10
N GLY A 51 5.42 14.85 -10.00
CA GLY A 51 5.54 15.89 -11.03
C GLY A 51 6.50 15.55 -12.17
N ASP A 52 7.24 14.44 -12.08
CA ASP A 52 8.21 14.02 -13.08
C ASP A 52 7.66 12.90 -13.99
N PRO A 53 7.66 13.08 -15.33
CA PRO A 53 7.20 12.07 -16.27
C PRO A 53 7.97 10.73 -16.17
N GLY A 54 9.26 10.78 -15.84
CA GLY A 54 10.08 9.58 -15.66
C GLY A 54 9.60 8.73 -14.48
N MET A 55 9.27 9.37 -13.35
CA MET A 55 8.67 8.70 -12.20
C MET A 55 7.31 8.08 -12.54
N LEU A 56 6.44 8.80 -13.27
CA LEU A 56 5.14 8.27 -13.69
C LEU A 56 5.29 7.07 -14.63
N PHE A 57 6.26 7.11 -15.55
CA PHE A 57 6.58 5.95 -16.37
C PHE A 57 7.07 4.76 -15.53
N GLY A 58 7.86 5.01 -14.47
CA GLY A 58 8.25 4.00 -13.49
C GLY A 58 7.04 3.39 -12.76
N VAL A 59 6.06 4.21 -12.36
CA VAL A 59 4.79 3.74 -11.75
C VAL A 59 4.00 2.86 -12.71
N PHE A 60 3.92 3.25 -13.99
CA PHE A 60 3.28 2.45 -15.03
C PHE A 60 3.97 1.09 -15.19
N LEU A 61 5.30 1.06 -15.31
CA LEU A 61 6.05 -0.19 -15.42
C LEU A 61 5.89 -1.07 -14.18
N GLY A 62 5.94 -0.51 -12.98
CA GLY A 62 5.66 -1.25 -11.73
C GLY A 62 4.24 -1.80 -11.70
N GLY A 63 3.27 -1.01 -12.16
CA GLY A 63 1.88 -1.41 -12.36
C GLY A 63 1.77 -2.65 -13.27
N CYS A 64 2.46 -2.64 -14.42
CA CYS A 64 2.50 -3.76 -15.35
C CYS A 64 3.14 -5.01 -14.72
N ILE A 65 4.30 -4.87 -14.06
CA ILE A 65 5.01 -5.99 -13.44
C ILE A 65 4.13 -6.68 -12.39
N PHE A 66 3.48 -5.91 -11.50
CA PHE A 66 2.59 -6.48 -10.48
C PHE A 66 1.30 -7.04 -11.09
N GLY A 67 0.77 -6.41 -12.14
CA GLY A 67 -0.36 -6.95 -12.90
C GLY A 67 -0.05 -8.32 -13.52
N ILE A 68 1.11 -8.45 -14.18
CA ILE A 68 1.60 -9.71 -14.75
C ILE A 68 1.77 -10.77 -13.66
N ALA A 69 2.45 -10.41 -12.56
CA ALA A 69 2.68 -11.32 -11.44
C ALA A 69 1.35 -11.86 -10.87
N TYR A 70 0.36 -10.97 -10.68
CA TYR A 70 -0.96 -11.35 -10.21
C TYR A 70 -1.72 -12.23 -11.21
N VAL A 71 -1.73 -11.88 -12.51
CA VAL A 71 -2.42 -12.69 -13.53
C VAL A 71 -1.80 -14.08 -13.66
N TRP A 72 -0.48 -14.20 -13.51
CA TRP A 72 0.23 -15.48 -13.59
C TRP A 72 0.02 -16.36 -12.35
N LYS A 73 0.19 -15.81 -11.14
CA LYS A 73 0.16 -16.59 -9.89
C LYS A 73 -1.17 -16.60 -9.18
N ARG A 74 -2.05 -15.64 -9.47
CA ARG A 74 -3.33 -15.39 -8.76
C ARG A 74 -3.18 -15.25 -7.25
N ASP A 75 -1.99 -14.85 -6.81
CA ASP A 75 -1.65 -14.65 -5.41
C ASP A 75 -1.40 -13.16 -5.14
N ILE A 76 -2.29 -12.55 -4.37
CA ILE A 76 -2.21 -11.13 -4.01
C ILE A 76 -1.16 -10.88 -2.92
N SER A 77 -0.80 -11.88 -2.12
CA SER A 77 0.16 -11.72 -1.03
C SER A 77 1.54 -11.34 -1.54
N ILE A 78 1.95 -11.90 -2.68
CA ILE A 78 3.22 -11.62 -3.34
C ILE A 78 3.28 -10.15 -3.77
N THR A 79 2.22 -9.63 -4.41
CA THR A 79 2.24 -8.24 -4.87
C THR A 79 2.13 -7.26 -3.70
N ILE A 80 1.35 -7.58 -2.65
CA ILE A 80 1.31 -6.81 -1.40
C ILE A 80 2.69 -6.74 -0.76
N PHE A 81 3.38 -7.87 -0.64
CA PHE A 81 4.70 -7.91 -0.01
C PHE A 81 5.74 -7.14 -0.83
N ALA A 82 5.76 -7.34 -2.15
CA ALA A 82 6.67 -6.62 -3.05
C ALA A 82 6.43 -5.11 -3.02
N HIS A 83 5.17 -4.68 -3.07
CA HIS A 83 4.81 -3.26 -2.97
C HIS A 83 5.20 -2.68 -1.61
N PHE A 84 4.92 -3.39 -0.52
CA PHE A 84 5.35 -2.99 0.81
C PHE A 84 6.87 -2.79 0.87
N LEU A 85 7.64 -3.71 0.30
CA LEU A 85 9.10 -3.61 0.26
C LEU A 85 9.59 -2.42 -0.57
N LEU A 86 8.98 -2.14 -1.72
CA LEU A 86 9.29 -0.94 -2.51
C LEU A 86 9.02 0.34 -1.72
N ASN A 87 7.90 0.42 -1.01
CA ASN A 87 7.59 1.57 -0.16
C ASN A 87 8.59 1.74 0.97
N LEU A 88 9.04 0.64 1.57
CA LEU A 88 10.08 0.64 2.59
C LEU A 88 11.41 1.17 2.03
N ILE A 89 11.83 0.68 0.86
CA ILE A 89 13.06 1.12 0.19
C ILE A 89 12.98 2.60 -0.19
N ALA A 90 11.86 3.04 -0.77
CA ALA A 90 11.64 4.44 -1.13
C ALA A 90 11.72 5.36 0.10
N THR A 91 11.08 4.96 1.20
CA THR A 91 11.11 5.69 2.47
C THR A 91 12.52 5.71 3.07
N ALA A 92 13.24 4.58 3.03
CA ALA A 92 14.62 4.50 3.51
C ALA A 92 15.56 5.40 2.69
N ASN A 93 15.43 5.38 1.35
CA ASN A 93 16.20 6.25 0.47
C ASN A 93 15.90 7.73 0.72
N TRP A 94 14.65 8.08 0.98
CA TRP A 94 14.26 9.44 1.37
C TRP A 94 14.91 9.83 2.71
N LEU A 95 14.85 8.95 3.72
CA LEU A 95 15.51 9.17 5.01
C LEU A 95 17.02 9.37 4.86
N VAL A 96 17.70 8.60 4.01
CA VAL A 96 19.15 8.74 3.75
C VAL A 96 19.48 10.10 3.11
N ARG A 97 18.59 10.68 2.32
CA ARG A 97 18.79 11.99 1.66
C ARG A 97 18.53 13.19 2.57
N LEU A 98 17.99 12.99 3.76
CA LEU A 98 17.81 14.07 4.73
C LEU A 98 19.16 14.58 5.25
N SER A 99 19.22 15.89 5.54
CA SER A 99 20.34 16.48 6.27
C SER A 99 20.52 15.79 7.63
N SER A 100 21.75 15.75 8.13
CA SER A 100 22.06 15.18 9.45
C SER A 100 21.21 15.79 10.57
N GLU A 101 20.93 17.09 10.49
CA GLU A 101 20.06 17.81 11.44
C GLU A 101 18.62 17.29 11.39
N THR A 102 18.04 17.15 10.19
CA THR A 102 16.66 16.65 10.03
C THR A 102 16.53 15.20 10.50
N LYS A 103 17.53 14.36 10.22
CA LYS A 103 17.58 12.97 10.72
C LYS A 103 17.59 12.94 12.25
N ASN A 104 18.42 13.75 12.88
CA ASN A 104 18.52 13.81 14.34
C ASN A 104 17.20 14.26 14.98
N ILE A 105 16.53 15.26 14.41
CA ILE A 105 15.20 15.71 14.88
C ILE A 105 14.18 14.57 14.77
N ILE A 106 14.13 13.84 13.65
CA ILE A 106 13.22 12.70 13.47
C ILE A 106 13.54 11.58 14.47
N ILE A 107 14.81 11.26 14.69
CA ILE A 107 15.23 10.22 15.66
C ILE A 107 14.83 10.63 17.08
N ILE A 108 15.04 11.90 17.46
CA ILE A 108 14.63 12.42 18.77
C ILE A 108 13.10 12.38 18.90
N ALA A 109 12.37 12.80 17.87
CA ALA A 109 10.91 12.72 17.85
C ALA A 109 10.42 11.27 17.99
N LEU A 110 11.01 10.31 17.28
CA LEU A 110 10.64 8.90 17.39
C LEU A 110 11.00 8.29 18.75
N THR A 111 12.15 8.66 19.33
CA THR A 111 12.57 8.13 20.64
C THR A 111 11.79 8.71 21.81
N ILE A 112 11.26 9.93 21.70
CA ILE A 112 10.48 10.57 22.78
C ILE A 112 8.98 10.41 22.58
N ILE A 113 8.46 10.66 21.38
CA ILE A 113 7.02 10.71 21.10
C ILE A 113 6.45 9.29 21.01
N LEU A 114 7.16 8.32 20.44
CA LEU A 114 6.65 6.96 20.28
C LEU A 114 6.40 6.26 21.64
N PRO A 115 7.32 6.31 22.63
CA PRO A 115 7.02 5.75 23.96
C PRO A 115 5.85 6.45 24.66
N LEU A 116 5.72 7.77 24.50
CA LEU A 116 4.60 8.55 25.04
C LEU A 116 3.27 8.09 24.44
N ILE A 117 3.19 7.92 23.13
CA ILE A 117 2.02 7.37 22.43
C ILE A 117 1.70 5.96 22.96
N LEU A 118 2.71 5.09 23.10
CA LEU A 118 2.52 3.73 23.61
C LEU A 118 2.03 3.70 25.05
N ILE A 119 2.52 4.60 25.92
CA ILE A 119 2.04 4.73 27.31
C ILE A 119 0.58 5.18 27.35
N VAL A 120 0.22 6.18 26.53
CA VAL A 120 -1.16 6.68 26.44
C VAL A 120 -2.09 5.59 25.90
N ALA A 121 -1.70 4.91 24.82
CA ALA A 121 -2.46 3.81 24.23
C ALA A 121 -2.67 2.66 25.24
N LYS A 122 -1.62 2.28 25.98
CA LYS A 122 -1.72 1.28 27.05
C LYS A 122 -2.71 1.71 28.14
N LYS A 123 -2.64 2.95 28.63
CA LYS A 123 -3.58 3.45 29.64
C LYS A 123 -5.02 3.48 29.14
N ALA A 124 -5.24 3.88 27.89
CA ALA A 124 -6.56 3.88 27.28
C ALA A 124 -7.14 2.46 27.16
N PHE A 125 -6.31 1.49 26.76
CA PHE A 125 -6.69 0.09 26.66
C PHE A 125 -7.09 -0.51 28.02
N GLU A 126 -6.30 -0.25 29.08
CA GLU A 126 -6.64 -0.74 30.43
C GLU A 126 -7.96 -0.14 30.94
N ARG A 127 -8.22 1.16 30.71
CA ARG A 127 -9.51 1.79 31.04
C ARG A 127 -10.67 1.15 30.30
N PHE A 128 -10.49 0.86 29.01
CA PHE A 128 -11.51 0.18 28.20
C PHE A 128 -11.81 -1.22 28.76
N LYS A 129 -10.77 -1.98 29.12
CA LYS A 129 -10.92 -3.31 29.72
C LYS A 129 -11.67 -3.25 31.05
N GLN A 130 -11.34 -2.30 31.93
CA GLN A 130 -11.99 -2.13 33.23
C GLN A 130 -13.48 -1.78 33.08
N ASN A 131 -13.84 -0.91 32.13
CA ASN A 131 -15.23 -0.56 31.85
C ASN A 131 -16.05 -1.77 31.36
N ARG A 132 -15.47 -2.63 30.52
CA ARG A 132 -16.12 -3.87 30.04
C ARG A 132 -16.36 -4.87 31.18
N VAL A 133 -15.40 -4.99 32.10
CA VAL A 133 -15.53 -5.84 33.28
C VAL A 133 -16.65 -5.30 34.19
N ASN A 134 -16.68 -4.01 34.49
CA ASN A 134 -17.72 -3.40 35.32
C ASN A 134 -19.13 -3.57 34.71
N GLN A 135 -19.28 -3.47 33.38
CA GLN A 135 -20.56 -3.72 32.70
C GLN A 135 -21.04 -5.17 32.79
N ALA A 136 -20.12 -6.14 32.97
CA ALA A 136 -20.48 -7.55 33.10
C ALA A 136 -21.01 -7.91 34.50
N TYR A 137 -20.64 -7.17 35.54
CA TYR A 137 -21.06 -7.40 36.94
C TYR A 137 -22.32 -6.62 37.36
N VAL A 138 -22.85 -5.75 36.48
CA VAL A 138 -24.07 -4.95 36.73
C VAL A 138 -25.31 -5.60 36.08
N LYS A 139 -25.22 -6.87 35.67
CA LYS A 139 -26.34 -7.70 35.20
C LYS A 139 -26.65 -8.79 36.20
#